data_AF-A0A962F4S6-F1
#
_entry.id   AF-A0A962F4S6-F1
#
_cell.length_a   1.000
_cell.length_b   1.000
_cell.length_c   1.000
_cell.angle_alpha   90.00
_cell.angle_beta   90.00
_cell.angle_gamma   90.00
#
_symmetry.space_group_name_H-M   'P 1'
#
loop_
_entity.id
_entity.type
_entity.pdbx_description
1 polymer ?
#
loop_
_entity_poly.entity_id
_entity_poly.type
_entity_poly.pdbx_seq_one_letter_code
_entity_poly.pdbx_strand_id
1 'polypeptide(L)'
;MGKAYERGQVVKIIHSVIDKMESSGASVDLFQQIRDLAEAINKLKTDISHGGADHLKNKEIPEATDELDAVVKATAEATNTIMSACEEIEKISEKAGIEGIGDQIGKIYEACSFQDITGQRITKVVDTFKIVDSKVAHIMEALNEQVGPIASIAAKEPNVDPNDDRRLLNGPQMPEKAVSQADIDKILAEFDN
;
A
#
# COMPACT_ATOMS: atom_id res chain seq x y z
N MET A 1 20.41 -24.94 -61.29
CA MET A 1 20.77 -26.21 -60.61
C MET A 1 21.66 -25.87 -59.42
N GLY A 2 21.11 -25.83 -58.20
CA GLY A 2 21.90 -25.61 -56.98
C GLY A 2 22.69 -26.88 -56.65
N LYS A 3 24.00 -26.75 -56.43
CA LYS A 3 24.82 -27.87 -55.95
C LYS A 3 24.33 -28.25 -54.54
N ALA A 4 23.81 -29.48 -54.40
CA ALA A 4 23.51 -30.04 -53.09
C ALA A 4 24.84 -30.27 -52.36
N TYR A 5 25.04 -29.60 -51.24
CA TYR A 5 26.21 -29.81 -50.40
C TYR A 5 26.10 -31.15 -49.69
N GLU A 6 27.14 -31.98 -49.79
CA GLU A 6 27.21 -33.22 -49.02
C GLU A 6 27.30 -32.90 -47.51
N ARG A 7 26.67 -33.71 -46.65
CA ARG A 7 26.62 -33.47 -45.20
C ARG A 7 28.02 -33.22 -44.59
N GLY A 8 29.05 -33.90 -45.08
CA GLY A 8 30.43 -33.72 -44.63
C GLY A 8 31.03 -32.34 -44.97
N GLN A 9 30.61 -31.71 -46.07
CA GLN A 9 31.05 -30.36 -46.43
C GLN A 9 30.36 -29.30 -45.57
N VAL A 10 29.07 -29.49 -45.27
CA VAL A 10 28.32 -28.60 -44.36
C VAL A 10 28.94 -28.62 -42.97
N VAL A 11 29.28 -29.81 -42.46
CA VAL A 11 29.92 -29.97 -41.14
C VAL A 11 31.29 -29.29 -41.11
N LYS A 12 32.11 -29.39 -42.16
CA LYS A 12 33.42 -28.69 -42.22
C LYS A 12 33.27 -27.17 -42.25
N ILE A 13 32.27 -26.65 -42.95
CA ILE A 13 32.00 -25.21 -43.01
C ILE A 13 31.56 -24.72 -41.63
N ILE A 14 30.69 -25.45 -40.93
CA ILE A 14 30.25 -25.09 -39.58
C ILE A 14 31.43 -25.06 -38.61
N HIS A 15 32.28 -26.10 -38.59
CA HIS A 15 33.46 -26.11 -37.71
C HIS A 15 34.45 -24.99 -38.08
N SER A 16 34.68 -24.73 -39.36
CA SER A 16 35.55 -23.63 -39.79
C SER A 16 34.98 -22.24 -39.43
N VAL A 17 33.66 -22.09 -39.32
CA VAL A 17 33.04 -20.84 -38.86
C VAL A 17 33.14 -20.71 -37.34
N ILE A 18 32.96 -21.81 -36.61
CA ILE A 18 33.14 -21.85 -35.14
C ILE A 18 34.59 -21.51 -34.77
N ASP A 19 35.58 -22.15 -35.39
CA ASP A 19 37.01 -21.89 -35.13
C ASP A 19 37.39 -20.43 -35.44
N LYS A 20 36.82 -19.87 -36.51
CA LYS A 20 37.07 -18.49 -36.93
C LYS A 20 36.34 -17.48 -36.03
N MET A 21 35.19 -17.84 -35.46
CA MET A 21 34.46 -17.06 -34.47
C MET A 21 35.15 -17.09 -33.09
N GLU A 22 35.73 -18.23 -32.69
CA GLU A 22 36.52 -18.35 -31.46
C GLU A 22 37.78 -17.48 -31.50
N SER A 23 38.42 -17.36 -32.67
CA SER A 23 39.60 -16.49 -32.86
C SER A 23 39.34 -14.98 -32.75
N SER A 24 38.08 -14.53 -32.73
CA SER A 24 37.75 -13.10 -32.83
C SER A 24 37.57 -12.38 -31.49
N GLY A 25 37.60 -13.07 -30.32
CA GLY A 25 37.65 -12.50 -28.97
C GLY A 25 36.46 -11.64 -28.49
N ALA A 26 35.78 -10.94 -29.40
CA ALA A 26 34.65 -10.04 -29.18
C ALA A 26 33.37 -10.78 -28.75
N SER A 27 33.28 -12.09 -29.04
CA SER A 27 32.16 -12.93 -28.65
C SER A 27 32.14 -13.18 -27.14
N VAL A 28 33.29 -13.49 -26.53
CA VAL A 28 33.38 -13.82 -25.10
C VAL A 28 33.05 -12.62 -24.23
N ASP A 29 33.51 -11.42 -24.63
CA ASP A 29 33.21 -10.17 -23.95
C ASP A 29 31.71 -9.80 -24.05
N LEU A 30 31.10 -10.00 -25.23
CA LEU A 30 29.66 -9.81 -25.41
C LEU A 30 28.82 -10.82 -24.62
N PHE A 31 29.23 -12.09 -24.58
CA PHE A 31 28.56 -13.12 -23.78
C PHE A 31 28.68 -12.83 -22.28
N GLN A 32 29.81 -12.28 -21.82
CA GLN A 32 29.98 -11.85 -20.44
C GLN A 32 29.08 -10.65 -20.12
N GLN A 33 29.03 -9.64 -20.99
CA GLN A 33 28.14 -8.48 -20.80
C GLN A 33 26.65 -8.86 -20.79
N ILE A 34 26.22 -9.81 -21.64
CA ILE A 34 24.84 -10.32 -21.64
C ILE A 34 24.55 -11.08 -20.33
N ARG A 35 25.53 -11.84 -19.81
CA ARG A 35 25.40 -12.54 -18.53
C ARG A 35 25.31 -11.56 -17.36
N ASP A 36 26.16 -10.54 -17.33
CA ASP A 36 26.17 -9.51 -16.29
C ASP A 36 24.85 -8.72 -16.29
N LEU A 37 24.32 -8.41 -17.48
CA LEU A 37 23.00 -7.79 -17.63
C LEU A 37 21.88 -8.72 -17.14
N ALA A 38 21.93 -10.02 -17.46
CA ALA A 38 20.95 -10.99 -16.98
C ALA A 38 21.01 -11.16 -15.45
N GLU A 39 22.20 -11.13 -14.83
CA GLU A 39 22.35 -11.13 -13.37
C GLU A 39 21.80 -9.83 -12.75
N ALA A 40 22.11 -8.67 -13.34
CA ALA A 40 21.58 -7.39 -12.87
C ALA A 40 20.04 -7.35 -12.95
N ILE A 41 19.45 -7.84 -14.04
CA ILE A 41 17.99 -7.95 -14.19
C ILE A 41 17.40 -8.91 -13.14
N ASN A 42 18.02 -10.08 -12.92
CA ASN A 42 17.54 -11.02 -11.92
C ASN A 42 17.66 -10.48 -10.49
N LYS A 43 18.73 -9.75 -10.19
CA LYS A 43 18.90 -9.07 -8.90
C LYS A 43 17.84 -8.00 -8.71
N LEU A 44 17.61 -7.16 -9.72
CA LEU A 44 16.57 -6.12 -9.67
C LEU A 44 15.17 -6.73 -9.53
N LYS A 45 14.91 -7.84 -10.23
CA LYS A 45 13.67 -8.63 -10.13
C LYS A 45 13.48 -9.21 -8.73
N THR A 46 14.57 -9.64 -8.10
CA THR A 46 14.60 -10.18 -6.73
C THR A 46 14.43 -9.07 -5.69
N ASP A 47 15.06 -7.91 -5.89
CA ASP A 47 14.94 -6.76 -4.99
C ASP A 47 13.51 -6.18 -5.04
N ILE A 48 12.88 -6.16 -6.22
CA ILE A 48 11.47 -5.77 -6.40
C ILE A 48 10.53 -6.79 -5.75
N SER A 49 10.80 -8.09 -5.89
CA SER A 49 9.96 -9.12 -5.27
C SER A 49 10.14 -9.20 -3.75
N HIS A 50 11.36 -8.98 -3.22
CA HIS A 50 11.65 -8.92 -1.79
C HIS A 50 11.20 -7.61 -1.13
N GLY A 51 11.09 -6.52 -1.91
CA GLY A 51 10.61 -5.22 -1.44
C GLY A 51 9.14 -5.21 -1.02
N GLY A 52 8.46 -6.37 -1.05
CA GLY A 52 7.07 -6.48 -0.61
C GLY A 52 6.11 -5.64 -1.43
N ALA A 53 6.50 -5.20 -2.64
CA ALA A 53 5.68 -4.32 -3.47
C ALA A 53 4.28 -4.88 -3.73
N ASP A 54 4.16 -6.20 -3.81
CA ASP A 54 2.87 -6.90 -3.97
C ASP A 54 2.04 -6.90 -2.67
N HIS A 55 2.68 -6.99 -1.49
CA HIS A 55 2.00 -6.95 -0.18
C HIS A 55 1.59 -5.52 0.22
N LEU A 56 2.49 -4.55 -0.01
CA LEU A 56 2.23 -3.13 0.16
C LEU A 56 1.08 -2.65 -0.74
N LYS A 57 1.09 -3.05 -2.02
CA LYS A 57 0.05 -2.70 -3.00
C LYS A 57 -1.28 -3.37 -2.70
N ASN A 58 -1.29 -4.67 -2.44
CA ASN A 58 -2.55 -5.41 -2.37
C ASN A 58 -3.21 -5.35 -0.98
N LYS A 59 -2.50 -4.91 0.06
CA LYS A 59 -3.01 -4.96 1.43
C LYS A 59 -2.70 -3.72 2.26
N GLU A 60 -1.42 -3.40 2.49
CA GLU A 60 -1.07 -2.40 3.51
C GLU A 60 -1.43 -0.95 3.11
N ILE A 61 -1.23 -0.55 1.85
CA ILE A 61 -1.59 0.79 1.37
C ILE A 61 -3.12 0.97 1.30
N PRO A 62 -3.90 0.05 0.70
CA PRO A 62 -5.36 0.13 0.72
C PRO A 62 -5.92 0.16 2.14
N GLU A 63 -5.48 -0.74 3.03
CA GLU A 63 -5.94 -0.78 4.42
C GLU A 63 -5.62 0.52 5.18
N ALA A 64 -4.40 1.05 5.05
CA ALA A 64 -4.02 2.30 5.70
C ALA A 64 -4.80 3.51 5.14
N THR A 65 -5.10 3.50 3.85
CA THR A 65 -5.90 4.54 3.17
C THR A 65 -7.35 4.52 3.69
N ASP A 66 -7.95 3.34 3.80
CA ASP A 66 -9.30 3.14 4.32
C ASP A 66 -9.39 3.50 5.82
N GLU A 67 -8.39 3.12 6.62
CA GLU A 67 -8.30 3.51 8.03
C GLU A 67 -8.20 5.03 8.20
N LEU A 68 -7.41 5.71 7.37
CA LEU A 68 -7.31 7.17 7.39
C LEU A 68 -8.63 7.84 7.00
N ASP A 69 -9.32 7.34 5.98
CA ASP A 69 -10.65 7.83 5.59
C ASP A 69 -11.66 7.64 6.74
N ALA A 70 -11.62 6.50 7.44
CA ALA A 70 -12.44 6.24 8.61
C ALA A 70 -12.13 7.18 9.79
N VAL A 71 -10.86 7.49 10.03
CA VAL A 71 -10.43 8.46 11.05
C VAL A 71 -10.96 9.85 10.73
N VAL A 72 -10.87 10.31 9.49
CA VAL A 72 -11.43 11.61 9.07
C VAL A 72 -12.93 11.67 9.32
N LYS A 73 -13.66 10.60 8.97
CA LYS A 73 -15.11 10.53 9.19
C LYS A 73 -15.48 10.51 10.67
N ALA A 74 -14.86 9.64 11.46
CA ALA A 74 -15.14 9.52 12.89
C ALA A 74 -14.84 10.81 13.65
N THR A 75 -13.74 11.50 13.30
CA THR A 75 -13.39 12.79 13.91
C THR A 75 -14.37 13.90 13.53
N ALA A 76 -14.91 13.90 12.30
CA ALA A 76 -15.97 14.83 11.90
C ALA A 76 -17.29 14.57 12.65
N GLU A 77 -17.69 13.31 12.80
CA GLU A 77 -18.90 12.93 13.56
C GLU A 77 -18.78 13.30 15.05
N ALA A 78 -17.62 13.04 15.66
CA ALA A 78 -17.35 13.45 17.04
C ALA A 78 -17.40 14.98 17.19
N THR A 79 -16.84 15.73 16.25
CA THR A 79 -16.87 17.20 16.27
C THR A 79 -18.30 17.74 16.17
N ASN A 80 -19.11 17.19 15.27
CA ASN A 80 -20.53 17.55 15.17
C ASN A 80 -21.27 17.28 16.49
N THR A 81 -21.01 16.14 17.12
CA THR A 81 -21.61 15.79 18.42
C THR A 81 -21.22 16.80 19.51
N ILE A 82 -19.95 17.21 19.56
CA ILE A 82 -19.46 18.24 20.49
C ILE A 82 -20.17 19.58 20.24
N MET A 83 -20.30 19.99 18.98
CA MET A 83 -20.98 21.24 18.62
C MET A 83 -22.45 21.21 19.03
N SER A 84 -23.18 20.12 18.74
CA SER A 84 -24.58 19.98 19.19
C SER A 84 -24.73 19.99 20.71
N ALA A 85 -23.79 19.38 21.44
CA ALA A 85 -23.78 19.45 22.90
C ALA A 85 -23.57 20.89 23.40
N CYS A 86 -22.71 21.66 22.74
CA CYS A 86 -22.51 23.08 23.06
C CYS A 86 -23.78 23.89 22.83
N GLU A 87 -24.50 23.68 21.72
CA GLU A 87 -25.78 24.35 21.44
C GLU A 87 -26.82 24.09 22.55
N GLU A 88 -26.90 22.85 23.06
CA GLU A 88 -27.80 22.53 24.17
C GLU A 88 -27.36 23.17 25.49
N ILE A 89 -26.05 23.23 25.78
CA ILE A 89 -25.51 23.93 26.94
C ILE A 89 -25.83 25.43 26.86
N GLU A 90 -25.71 26.03 25.69
CA GLU A 90 -26.04 27.45 25.45
C GLU A 90 -27.51 27.72 25.78
N LYS A 91 -28.45 26.92 25.23
CA LYS A 91 -29.89 27.03 25.53
C LYS A 91 -30.21 26.90 27.01
N ILE A 92 -29.53 25.98 27.71
CA ILE A 92 -29.72 25.79 29.16
C ILE A 92 -29.19 27.00 29.92
N SER A 93 -28.00 27.49 29.55
CA SER A 93 -27.36 28.65 30.17
C SER A 93 -28.19 29.92 30.03
N GLU A 94 -28.73 30.17 28.83
CA GLU A 94 -29.61 31.31 28.56
C GLU A 94 -30.87 31.26 29.43
N LYS A 95 -31.52 30.08 29.51
CA LYS A 95 -32.71 29.88 30.36
C LYS A 95 -32.41 30.04 31.84
N ALA A 96 -31.21 29.66 32.28
CA ALA A 96 -30.76 29.77 33.66
C ALA A 96 -30.20 31.17 34.01
N GLY A 97 -29.98 32.04 33.01
CA GLY A 97 -29.38 33.36 33.20
C GLY A 97 -27.91 33.31 33.65
N ILE A 98 -27.18 32.26 33.28
CA ILE A 98 -25.76 32.10 33.63
C ILE A 98 -24.92 32.86 32.59
N GLU A 99 -24.22 33.90 33.04
CA GLU A 99 -23.31 34.68 32.20
C GLU A 99 -21.95 33.97 32.04
N GLY A 100 -21.26 34.24 30.91
CA GLY A 100 -19.90 33.76 30.64
C GLY A 100 -19.77 32.36 30.03
N ILE A 101 -20.85 31.57 29.96
CA ILE A 101 -20.85 30.28 29.26
C ILE A 101 -20.79 30.46 27.74
N GLY A 102 -21.53 31.43 27.19
CA GLY A 102 -21.52 31.74 25.75
C GLY A 102 -20.12 32.04 25.22
N ASP A 103 -19.32 32.81 25.96
CA ASP A 103 -17.94 33.12 25.60
C ASP A 103 -17.04 31.88 25.54
N GLN A 104 -17.29 30.88 26.38
CA GLN A 104 -16.52 29.62 26.34
C GLN A 104 -17.00 28.70 25.21
N ILE A 105 -18.31 28.66 24.95
CA ILE A 105 -18.88 27.93 23.80
C ILE A 105 -18.34 28.50 22.49
N GLY A 106 -18.24 29.83 22.37
CA GLY A 106 -17.63 30.49 21.22
C GLY A 106 -16.19 30.03 20.96
N LYS A 107 -15.37 29.89 22.01
CA LYS A 107 -14.01 29.34 21.87
C LYS A 107 -13.99 27.87 21.44
N ILE A 108 -14.97 27.08 21.87
CA ILE A 108 -15.10 25.69 21.44
C ILE A 108 -15.45 25.63 19.96
N TYR A 109 -16.39 26.44 19.47
CA TYR A 109 -16.71 26.52 18.04
C TYR A 109 -15.49 26.93 17.21
N GLU A 110 -14.73 27.92 17.66
CA GLU A 110 -13.51 28.35 16.98
C GLU A 110 -12.46 27.24 16.95
N ALA A 111 -12.25 26.53 18.07
CA ALA A 111 -11.33 25.40 18.13
C ALA A 111 -11.76 24.24 17.21
N CYS A 112 -13.05 23.90 17.19
CA CYS A 112 -13.61 22.87 16.33
C CYS A 112 -13.54 23.24 14.84
N SER A 113 -13.57 24.53 14.48
CA SER A 113 -13.46 24.97 13.08
C SER A 113 -12.13 24.57 12.41
N PHE A 114 -11.05 24.39 13.19
CA PHE A 114 -9.76 23.89 12.69
C PHE A 114 -9.79 22.41 12.27
N GLN A 115 -10.81 21.65 12.70
CA GLN A 115 -10.99 20.26 12.29
C GLN A 115 -11.28 20.14 10.79
N ASP A 116 -12.01 21.09 10.19
CA ASP A 116 -12.29 21.10 8.75
C ASP A 116 -11.00 21.18 7.92
N ILE A 117 -10.08 22.08 8.28
CA ILE A 117 -8.76 22.19 7.63
C ILE A 117 -7.92 20.92 7.83
N THR A 118 -8.00 20.30 9.00
CA THR A 118 -7.27 19.06 9.29
C THR A 118 -7.82 17.89 8.48
N GLY A 119 -9.15 17.75 8.38
CA GLY A 119 -9.82 16.76 7.55
C GLY A 119 -9.43 16.91 6.08
N GLN A 120 -9.54 18.11 5.53
CA GLN A 120 -9.15 18.40 4.14
C GLN A 120 -7.67 18.07 3.87
N ARG A 121 -6.76 18.39 4.80
CA ARG A 121 -5.33 18.07 4.66
C ARG A 121 -5.08 16.56 4.67
N ILE A 122 -5.76 15.81 5.55
CA ILE A 122 -5.64 14.36 5.60
C ILE A 122 -6.18 13.75 4.30
N THR A 123 -7.37 14.15 3.84
CA THR A 123 -7.93 13.70 2.54
C THR A 123 -6.95 13.93 1.41
N LYS A 124 -6.29 15.09 1.36
CA LYS A 124 -5.29 15.40 0.32
C LYS A 124 -4.06 14.48 0.38
N VAL A 125 -3.63 14.09 1.58
CA VAL A 125 -2.56 13.11 1.80
C VAL A 125 -2.99 11.73 1.32
N VAL A 126 -4.20 11.29 1.71
CA VAL A 126 -4.81 10.03 1.27
C VAL A 126 -4.90 9.96 -0.26
N ASP A 127 -5.39 11.01 -0.91
CA ASP A 127 -5.46 11.09 -2.38
C ASP A 127 -4.08 10.99 -3.03
N THR A 128 -3.07 11.60 -2.40
CA THR A 128 -1.69 11.51 -2.89
C THR A 128 -1.16 10.07 -2.80
N PHE A 129 -1.46 9.36 -1.71
CA PHE A 129 -1.12 7.94 -1.57
C PHE A 129 -1.82 7.08 -2.64
N LYS A 130 -3.11 7.31 -2.90
CA LYS A 130 -3.86 6.64 -3.99
C LYS A 130 -3.19 6.85 -5.37
N ILE A 131 -2.69 8.05 -5.65
CA ILE A 131 -1.95 8.35 -6.89
C ILE A 131 -0.61 7.61 -6.94
N VAL A 132 0.14 7.58 -5.83
CA VAL A 132 1.42 6.87 -5.75
C VAL A 132 1.19 5.38 -5.98
N ASP A 133 0.17 4.79 -5.35
CA ASP A 133 -0.18 3.38 -5.49
C ASP A 133 -0.51 3.03 -6.96
N SER A 134 -1.35 3.82 -7.62
CA SER A 134 -1.67 3.65 -9.04
C SER A 134 -0.42 3.71 -9.94
N LYS A 135 0.51 4.64 -9.68
CA LYS A 135 1.76 4.73 -10.45
C LYS A 135 2.66 3.51 -10.23
N VAL A 136 2.77 3.02 -9.00
CA VAL A 136 3.53 1.81 -8.69
C VAL A 136 2.90 0.62 -9.41
N ALA A 137 1.57 0.50 -9.42
CA ALA A 137 0.87 -0.56 -10.14
C ALA A 137 1.19 -0.55 -11.65
N HIS A 138 1.17 0.62 -12.29
CA HIS A 138 1.51 0.77 -13.71
C HIS A 138 2.97 0.42 -14.02
N ILE A 139 3.90 0.82 -13.15
CA ILE A 139 5.32 0.47 -13.31
C ILE A 139 5.50 -1.04 -13.22
N MET A 140 4.85 -1.70 -12.26
CA MET A 140 4.93 -3.16 -12.11
C MET A 140 4.34 -3.89 -13.32
N GLU A 141 3.21 -3.44 -13.85
CA GLU A 141 2.59 -3.99 -15.06
C GLU A 141 3.54 -3.90 -16.27
N ALA A 142 4.09 -2.71 -16.53
CA ALA A 142 5.04 -2.50 -17.62
C ALA A 142 6.31 -3.35 -17.47
N LEU A 143 6.81 -3.53 -16.25
CA LEU A 143 7.97 -4.37 -15.97
C LEU A 143 7.67 -5.86 -16.23
N ASN A 144 6.47 -6.29 -15.89
CA ASN A 144 6.00 -7.67 -16.11
C ASN A 144 5.83 -8.00 -17.59
N GLU A 145 5.40 -7.02 -18.40
CA GLU A 145 5.32 -7.14 -19.87
C GLU A 145 6.71 -7.26 -20.53
N GLN A 146 7.69 -6.46 -20.08
CA GLN A 146 9.02 -6.42 -20.70
C GLN A 146 9.98 -7.54 -20.25
N VAL A 147 9.89 -7.96 -18.99
CA VAL A 147 10.87 -8.87 -18.36
C VAL A 147 10.25 -10.23 -18.01
N GLY A 148 8.96 -10.41 -18.29
CA GLY A 148 8.18 -11.59 -17.95
C GLY A 148 7.81 -11.66 -16.46
N PRO A 149 6.98 -12.66 -16.05
CA PRO A 149 6.41 -12.78 -14.72
C PRO A 149 7.46 -12.60 -13.62
N ILE A 150 7.33 -11.55 -12.80
CA ILE A 150 8.07 -11.44 -11.55
C ILE A 150 7.43 -12.43 -10.58
N ALA A 151 8.16 -13.51 -10.28
CA ALA A 151 7.72 -14.49 -9.32
C ALA A 151 7.54 -13.78 -7.96
N SER A 152 6.28 -13.64 -7.55
CA SER A 152 5.89 -13.21 -6.22
C SER A 152 6.49 -14.21 -5.23
N ILE A 153 7.55 -13.80 -4.53
CA ILE A 153 7.98 -14.51 -3.34
C ILE A 153 6.94 -14.08 -2.31
N ALA A 154 6.05 -15.00 -1.95
CA ALA A 154 5.04 -14.78 -0.92
C ALA A 154 5.73 -14.08 0.26
N ALA A 155 5.36 -12.82 0.49
CA ALA A 155 5.90 -12.05 1.59
C ALA A 155 5.68 -12.87 2.86
N LYS A 156 6.76 -13.21 3.56
CA LYS A 156 6.63 -13.74 4.93
C LYS A 156 5.80 -12.73 5.70
N GLU A 157 4.72 -13.17 6.33
CA GLU A 157 3.98 -12.30 7.25
C GLU A 157 5.00 -11.65 8.20
N PRO A 158 4.91 -10.32 8.39
CA PRO A 158 5.80 -9.64 9.32
C PRO A 158 5.70 -10.35 10.66
N ASN A 159 6.84 -10.74 11.24
CA ASN A 159 6.89 -11.32 12.57
C ASN A 159 6.55 -10.21 13.58
N VAL A 160 5.27 -10.01 13.84
CA VAL A 160 4.78 -9.00 14.79
C VAL A 160 5.10 -9.50 16.19
N ASP A 161 5.90 -8.74 16.95
CA ASP A 161 6.18 -9.03 18.36
C ASP A 161 4.85 -9.09 19.14
N PRO A 162 4.56 -10.19 19.86
CA PRO A 162 3.36 -10.31 20.66
C PRO A 162 3.16 -9.16 21.66
N ASN A 163 4.24 -8.50 22.10
CA ASN A 163 4.25 -7.42 23.08
C ASN A 163 4.32 -6.02 22.46
N ASP A 164 4.10 -5.89 21.15
CA ASP A 164 4.08 -4.58 20.50
C ASP A 164 2.84 -3.78 20.92
N ASP A 165 3.04 -2.68 21.65
CA ASP A 165 1.98 -1.76 22.09
C ASP A 165 1.14 -1.21 20.93
N ARG A 166 1.66 -1.20 19.70
CA ARG A 166 0.90 -0.83 18.50
C ARG A 166 -0.30 -1.76 18.25
N ARG A 167 -0.30 -2.99 18.78
CA ARG A 167 -1.45 -3.90 18.75
C ARG A 167 -2.63 -3.43 19.59
N LEU A 168 -2.40 -2.55 20.57
CA LEU A 168 -3.45 -1.98 21.41
C LEU A 168 -4.10 -0.75 20.75
N LEU A 169 -3.41 -0.12 19.79
CA LEU A 169 -3.89 1.01 19.03
C LEU A 169 -4.81 0.52 17.90
N ASN A 170 -6.03 0.13 18.26
CA ASN A 170 -7.06 -0.16 17.27
C ASN A 170 -7.66 1.17 16.79
N GLY A 171 -7.61 1.40 15.48
CA GLY A 171 -8.31 2.52 14.85
C GLY A 171 -9.84 2.38 14.96
N PRO A 172 -10.60 3.39 14.50
CA PRO A 172 -12.05 3.29 14.40
C PRO A 172 -12.45 2.02 13.64
N GLN A 173 -13.43 1.25 14.16
CA GLN A 173 -13.86 0.04 13.46
C GLN A 173 -14.53 0.41 12.14
N MET A 174 -14.02 -0.16 11.05
CA MET A 174 -14.66 -0.10 9.74
C MET A 174 -16.04 -0.74 9.84
N PRO A 175 -17.11 -0.17 9.24
CA PRO A 175 -18.47 -0.71 9.32
C PRO A 175 -18.58 -2.19 8.95
N GLU A 176 -17.72 -2.64 8.04
CA GLU A 176 -17.67 -4.00 7.49
C GLU A 176 -17.00 -5.01 8.43
N LYS A 177 -16.15 -4.51 9.34
CA LYS A 177 -15.44 -5.28 10.37
C LYS A 177 -15.98 -4.98 11.78
N ALA A 178 -17.03 -4.16 11.87
CA ALA A 178 -17.61 -3.76 13.14
C ALA A 178 -18.31 -4.96 13.77
N VAL A 179 -17.94 -5.28 15.01
CA VAL A 179 -18.61 -6.34 15.76
C VAL A 179 -20.04 -5.87 16.03
N SER A 180 -21.04 -6.62 15.56
CA SER A 180 -22.43 -6.21 15.76
C SER A 180 -22.82 -6.37 17.23
N GLN A 181 -23.78 -5.58 17.70
CA GLN A 181 -24.30 -5.75 19.07
C GLN A 181 -24.82 -7.18 19.31
N ALA A 182 -25.36 -7.83 18.28
CA ALA A 182 -25.79 -9.22 18.35
C ALA A 182 -24.62 -10.20 18.57
N ASP A 183 -23.45 -9.93 18.00
CA ASP A 183 -22.23 -10.72 18.21
C ASP A 183 -21.67 -10.49 19.62
N ILE A 184 -21.72 -9.25 20.13
CA ILE A 184 -21.35 -8.91 21.52
C ILE A 184 -22.24 -9.66 22.51
N ASP A 185 -23.56 -9.60 22.29
CA ASP A 185 -24.54 -10.26 23.16
C ASP A 185 -24.35 -11.78 23.17
N LYS A 186 -23.99 -12.37 22.02
CA LYS A 186 -23.68 -13.79 21.90
C LYS A 186 -22.42 -14.18 22.68
N ILE A 187 -21.35 -13.39 22.55
CA ILE A 187 -20.10 -13.61 23.29
C ILE A 187 -20.34 -13.50 24.80
N LEU A 188 -21.08 -12.48 25.24
CA LEU A 188 -21.41 -12.31 26.66
C LEU A 188 -22.27 -13.45 27.21
N ALA A 189 -23.22 -13.97 26.42
CA ALA A 189 -24.01 -15.13 26.79
C ALA A 189 -23.20 -16.44 26.88
N GLU A 190 -22.07 -16.53 26.17
CA GLU A 190 -21.13 -17.66 26.29
C GLU A 190 -20.29 -17.60 27.58
N PHE A 191 -20.12 -16.42 28.19
CA PHE A 191 -19.44 -16.25 29.49
C PHE A 191 -20.35 -16.45 30.71
N ASP A 192 -21.67 -16.42 30.52
CA ASP A 192 -22.68 -16.66 31.56
C ASP A 192 -23.06 -18.16 31.71
N ASN A 193 -22.35 -19.08 31.04
CA ASN A 193 -22.47 -20.54 31.20
C ASN A 193 -21.30 -21.17 31.98
#